data_AF-A0A3D5BB00-F1
#
_entry.id   AF-A0A3D5BB00-F1
#
_cell.length_a   1.000
_cell.length_b   1.000
_cell.length_c   1.000
_cell.angle_alpha   90.00
_cell.angle_beta   90.00
_cell.angle_gamma   90.00
#
_symmetry.space_group_name_H-M   'P 1'
#
loop_
_entity.id
_entity.type
_entity.pdbx_description
1 polymer ?
#
loop_
_entity_poly.entity_id
_entity_poly.type
_entity_poly.pdbx_seq_one_letter_code
_entity_poly.pdbx_strand_id
1 'polypeptide(L)'
;MDQLQEELSFGLVKEGYCKRIGNIFFRAGHSGCVQRDVVYYGSKRYGLNFELIAMDWSYFTGSKNHALALQEAFGGKAYPSEYVSCVDGMDLWIWEGPEREEQKEESLHGTPHCLDFEEIKAALFD
;
A
#
# COMPACT_ATOMS: atom_id res chain seq x y z
N MET A 1 -4.16 -8.43 17.53
CA MET A 1 -3.59 -7.65 16.42
C MET A 1 -2.14 -7.42 16.75
N ASP A 2 -1.22 -7.53 15.79
CA ASP A 2 0.16 -7.10 16.05
C ASP A 2 0.24 -5.57 16.15
N GLN A 3 1.24 -5.06 16.86
CA GLN A 3 1.40 -3.64 17.16
C GLN A 3 1.53 -2.77 15.90
N LEU A 4 2.10 -3.32 14.82
CA LEU A 4 2.23 -2.63 13.55
C LEU A 4 0.86 -2.50 12.86
N GLN A 5 0.03 -3.55 12.86
CA GLN A 5 -1.33 -3.49 12.34
C GLN A 5 -2.18 -2.47 13.11
N GLU A 6 -2.00 -2.37 14.43
CA GLU A 6 -2.66 -1.35 15.25
C GLU A 6 -2.21 0.07 14.84
N GLU A 7 -0.90 0.30 14.66
CA GLU A 7 -0.38 1.58 14.15
C GLU A 7 -0.91 1.89 12.75
N LEU A 8 -0.93 0.89 11.86
CA LEU A 8 -1.51 0.98 10.52
C LEU A 8 -3.04 1.01 10.52
N SER A 9 -3.70 0.88 11.67
CA SER A 9 -5.15 1.11 11.78
C SER A 9 -5.45 2.47 12.41
N PHE A 10 -4.45 3.15 12.97
CA PHE A 10 -4.62 4.42 13.62
C PHE A 10 -5.01 5.52 12.61
N GLY A 11 -6.02 6.31 12.98
CA GLY A 11 -6.51 7.42 12.16
C GLY A 11 -7.24 7.00 10.89
N LEU A 12 -7.70 5.74 10.78
CA LEU A 12 -8.66 5.36 9.76
C LEU A 12 -10.00 6.06 9.98
N VAL A 13 -10.64 6.47 8.90
CA VAL A 13 -12.03 6.99 8.93
C VAL A 13 -13.00 5.86 9.30
N LYS A 14 -14.24 6.21 9.65
CA LYS A 14 -15.25 5.28 10.17
C LYS A 14 -15.52 4.08 9.25
N GLU A 15 -15.44 4.28 7.94
CA GLU A 15 -15.64 3.27 6.90
C GLU A 15 -14.33 2.60 6.44
N GLY A 16 -13.18 3.05 6.98
CA GLY A 16 -11.86 2.55 6.63
C GLY A 16 -11.54 1.20 7.26
N TYR A 17 -10.54 0.52 6.70
CA TYR A 17 -10.05 -0.75 7.24
C TYR A 17 -8.56 -0.97 7.00
N CYS A 18 -7.97 -1.87 7.78
CA CYS A 18 -6.65 -2.44 7.56
C CYS A 18 -6.72 -3.97 7.69
N LYS A 19 -6.45 -4.68 6.60
CA LYS A 19 -6.36 -6.15 6.54
C LYS A 19 -4.93 -6.56 6.25
N ARG A 20 -4.51 -7.74 6.73
CA ARG A 20 -3.17 -8.28 6.47
C ARG A 20 -3.27 -9.68 5.87
N ILE A 21 -2.50 -9.92 4.80
CA ILE A 21 -2.22 -11.26 4.26
C ILE A 21 -0.71 -11.40 4.13
N GLY A 22 -0.13 -12.41 4.79
CA GLY A 22 1.32 -12.54 4.89
C GLY A 22 1.96 -11.27 5.48
N ASN A 23 2.90 -10.68 4.75
CA ASN A 23 3.56 -9.42 5.11
C ASN A 23 2.96 -8.19 4.40
N ILE A 24 1.85 -8.34 3.69
CA ILE A 24 1.19 -7.25 2.96
C ILE A 24 0.00 -6.73 3.77
N PHE A 25 -0.03 -5.41 3.96
CA PHE A 25 -1.14 -4.70 4.57
C PHE A 25 -1.98 -4.01 3.50
N PHE A 26 -3.28 -4.28 3.51
CA PHE A 26 -4.30 -3.71 2.64
C PHE A 26 -5.08 -2.68 3.44
N ARG A 27 -5.06 -1.43 3.00
CA ARG A 27 -5.64 -0.31 3.72
C ARG A 27 -6.62 0.45 2.83
N ALA A 28 -7.69 0.95 3.44
CA ALA A 28 -8.60 1.92 2.82
C ALA A 28 -9.03 2.95 3.88
N GLY A 29 -9.12 4.22 3.50
CA GLY A 29 -9.68 5.30 4.32
C GLY A 29 -8.65 5.99 5.23
N HIS A 30 -7.46 6.33 4.73
CA HIS A 30 -6.44 7.01 5.54
C HIS A 30 -6.14 8.45 5.10
N SER A 31 -6.16 9.38 6.07
CA SER A 31 -5.81 10.79 5.84
C SER A 31 -4.35 11.07 6.21
N GLY A 32 -3.45 11.04 5.22
CA GLY A 32 -2.21 11.83 5.31
C GLY A 32 -0.90 11.12 5.68
N CYS A 33 -0.69 9.86 5.28
CA CYS A 33 0.64 9.25 5.33
C CYS A 33 1.23 9.02 3.93
N VAL A 34 2.52 9.28 3.77
CA VAL A 34 3.29 8.80 2.61
C VAL A 34 3.66 7.35 2.87
N GLN A 35 3.02 6.42 2.17
CA GLN A 35 3.13 4.98 2.47
C GLN A 35 4.56 4.43 2.37
N ARG A 36 5.39 4.99 1.48
CA ARG A 36 6.80 4.61 1.39
C ARG A 36 7.56 4.91 2.68
N ASP A 37 7.25 6.03 3.34
CA ASP A 37 7.89 6.42 4.60
C ASP A 37 7.41 5.51 5.73
N VAL A 38 6.13 5.13 5.71
CA VAL A 38 5.54 4.17 6.66
C VAL A 38 6.23 2.81 6.53
N VAL A 39 6.37 2.27 5.33
CA VAL A 39 7.08 1.00 5.09
C VAL A 39 8.54 1.13 5.50
N TYR A 40 9.23 2.21 5.12
CA TYR A 40 10.63 2.44 5.44
C TYR A 40 10.90 2.54 6.95
N TYR A 41 10.24 3.49 7.63
CA TYR A 41 10.45 3.72 9.05
C TYR A 41 9.83 2.63 9.91
N GLY A 42 8.70 2.05 9.48
CA GLY A 42 8.10 0.91 10.13
C GLY A 42 9.04 -0.29 10.10
N SER A 43 9.64 -0.60 8.94
CA SER A 43 10.57 -1.73 8.86
C SER A 43 11.76 -1.57 9.80
N LYS A 44 12.32 -0.35 9.89
CA LYS A 44 13.41 -0.04 10.83
C LYS A 44 12.98 -0.06 12.29
N ARG A 45 11.81 0.51 12.61
CA ARG A 45 11.30 0.63 13.99
C ARG A 45 10.96 -0.73 14.59
N TYR A 46 10.37 -1.60 13.78
CA TYR A 46 9.88 -2.90 14.23
C TYR A 46 10.82 -4.06 13.90
N GLY A 47 11.84 -3.85 13.06
CA GLY A 47 12.75 -4.91 12.61
C GLY A 47 12.04 -5.95 11.73
N LEU A 48 11.04 -5.52 10.96
CA LEU A 48 10.15 -6.38 10.17
C LEU A 48 9.98 -5.82 8.77
N ASN A 49 10.23 -6.63 7.74
CA ASN A 49 9.96 -6.26 6.36
C ASN A 49 8.48 -6.49 6.02
N PHE A 50 7.77 -5.43 5.64
CA PHE A 50 6.37 -5.49 5.23
C PHE A 50 6.09 -4.62 4.01
N GLU A 51 4.94 -4.83 3.41
CA GLU A 51 4.46 -4.11 2.24
C GLU A 51 3.10 -3.50 2.54
N LEU A 52 2.75 -2.43 1.82
CA LEU A 52 1.52 -1.69 2.06
C LEU A 52 0.86 -1.34 0.72
N ILE A 53 -0.43 -1.64 0.60
CA ILE A 53 -1.29 -1.13 -0.46
C ILE A 53 -2.41 -0.30 0.12
N ALA A 54 -2.60 0.92 -0.39
CA ALA A 54 -3.82 1.68 -0.22
C ALA A 54 -4.73 1.46 -1.42
N MET A 55 -5.87 0.85 -1.12
CA MET A 55 -6.88 0.43 -2.09
C MET A 55 -7.69 1.62 -2.60
N ASP A 56 -7.81 2.67 -1.80
CA ASP A 56 -8.54 3.90 -2.07
C ASP A 56 -7.70 4.95 -2.81
N TRP A 57 -6.40 4.70 -3.03
CA TRP A 57 -5.45 5.62 -3.67
C TRP A 57 -4.68 4.96 -4.82
N SER A 58 -4.98 3.69 -5.11
CA SER A 58 -4.25 2.81 -6.04
C SER A 58 -2.74 2.97 -5.89
N TYR A 59 -2.26 2.76 -4.67
CA TYR A 59 -0.86 2.96 -4.33
C TYR A 59 -0.30 1.79 -3.57
N PHE A 60 0.78 1.22 -4.07
CA PHE A 60 1.51 0.16 -3.40
C PHE A 60 2.93 0.59 -3.12
N THR A 61 3.46 0.14 -1.99
CA THR A 61 4.88 0.23 -1.66
C THR A 61 5.35 -1.08 -1.03
N GLY A 62 6.34 -1.70 -1.65
CA GLY A 62 6.84 -3.01 -1.23
C GLY A 62 7.86 -3.57 -2.21
N SER A 63 7.80 -4.88 -2.48
CA SER A 63 8.74 -5.54 -3.39
C SER A 63 8.50 -5.20 -4.86
N LYS A 64 9.58 -5.33 -5.65
CA LYS A 64 9.52 -5.21 -7.12
C LYS A 64 8.52 -6.17 -7.76
N ASN A 65 8.49 -7.42 -7.32
CA ASN A 65 7.66 -8.45 -7.93
C ASN A 65 6.17 -8.10 -7.81
N HIS A 66 5.72 -7.71 -6.62
CA HIS A 66 4.33 -7.31 -6.41
C HIS A 66 3.99 -5.99 -7.12
N ALA A 67 4.91 -5.01 -7.15
CA ALA A 67 4.68 -3.78 -7.91
C ALA A 67 4.48 -4.04 -9.41
N LEU A 68 5.27 -4.95 -9.99
CA LEU A 68 5.13 -5.35 -11.40
C LEU A 68 3.88 -6.18 -11.65
N ALA A 69 3.51 -7.09 -10.73
CA ALA A 69 2.28 -7.87 -10.83
C ALA A 69 1.03 -6.97 -10.84
N LEU A 70 0.99 -5.95 -9.97
CA LEU A 70 -0.08 -4.96 -9.98
C LEU A 70 -0.11 -4.16 -11.29
N GLN A 71 1.06 -3.80 -11.84
CA GLN A 71 1.14 -3.13 -13.13
C GLN A 71 0.60 -4.01 -14.27
N GLU A 72 0.92 -5.29 -14.27
CA GLU A 72 0.45 -6.23 -15.29
C GLU A 72 -1.06 -6.46 -15.21
N ALA A 73 -1.60 -6.64 -14.00
CA ALA A 73 -3.01 -6.92 -13.78
C ALA A 73 -3.92 -5.69 -13.97
N PHE A 74 -3.49 -4.52 -13.51
CA PHE A 74 -4.35 -3.32 -13.41
C PHE A 74 -3.82 -2.13 -14.22
N GLY A 75 -2.67 -2.24 -14.88
CA GLY A 75 -2.03 -1.14 -15.58
C GLY A 75 -1.34 -0.14 -14.66
N GLY A 76 -1.19 1.11 -15.11
CA GLY A 76 -0.47 2.15 -14.37
C GLY A 76 1.05 2.02 -14.51
N LYS A 77 1.79 2.42 -13.47
CA LYS A 77 3.26 2.49 -13.49
C LYS A 77 3.87 1.90 -12.22
N ALA A 78 4.88 1.04 -12.41
CA ALA A 78 5.74 0.55 -11.33
C ALA A 78 7.16 1.10 -11.50
N TYR A 79 7.76 1.57 -10.42
CA TYR A 79 9.11 2.16 -10.45
C TYR A 79 9.82 2.07 -9.10
N PRO A 80 11.17 2.08 -9.09
CA PRO A 80 11.96 2.12 -7.87
C PRO A 80 11.72 3.40 -7.05
N SER A 81 11.61 3.29 -5.72
CA SER A 81 11.54 4.45 -4.81
C SER A 81 12.90 5.15 -4.65
N GLU A 82 12.92 6.39 -4.18
CA GLU A 82 14.14 7.04 -3.70
C GLU A 82 14.85 6.28 -2.55
N TYR A 83 14.17 5.34 -1.89
CA TYR A 83 14.68 4.55 -0.77
C TYR A 83 15.19 3.13 -1.16
N VAL A 84 15.43 2.86 -2.45
CA VAL A 84 15.76 1.51 -3.00
C VAL A 84 16.89 0.75 -2.29
N SER A 85 17.75 1.40 -1.52
CA SER A 85 18.85 0.73 -0.79
C SER A 85 18.77 0.86 0.73
N CYS A 86 17.69 1.43 1.27
CA CYS A 86 17.66 1.91 2.65
C CYS A 86 16.81 1.05 3.60
N VAL A 87 15.95 0.17 3.08
CA VAL A 87 15.21 -0.86 3.85
C VAL A 87 16.02 -2.14 3.80
N ASP A 88 16.29 -2.80 4.94
CA ASP A 88 17.18 -3.96 5.11
C ASP A 88 17.12 -4.99 3.96
N GLY A 89 17.94 -4.77 2.92
CA GLY A 89 18.03 -5.63 1.73
C GLY A 89 16.82 -5.62 0.79
N MET A 90 15.86 -4.70 0.96
CA MET A 90 14.68 -4.59 0.10
C MET A 90 14.86 -3.44 -0.90
N ASP A 91 14.90 -3.79 -2.19
CA ASP A 91 14.66 -2.82 -3.27
C ASP A 91 13.20 -2.37 -3.15
N LEU A 92 12.97 -1.21 -2.52
CA LEU A 92 11.63 -0.68 -2.33
C LEU A 92 11.07 -0.15 -3.66
N TRP A 93 9.97 -0.72 -4.11
CA TRP A 93 9.27 -0.34 -5.33
C TRP A 93 7.90 0.25 -5.02
N ILE A 94 7.48 1.14 -5.89
CA ILE A 94 6.19 1.80 -5.86
C ILE A 94 5.39 1.33 -7.07
N TRP A 95 4.09 1.12 -6.88
CA TRP A 95 3.13 1.09 -7.98
C TRP A 95 2.07 2.19 -7.77
N GLU A 96 1.78 2.90 -8.86
CA GLU A 96 0.69 3.85 -8.96
C GLU A 96 -0.28 3.37 -10.04
N GLY A 97 -1.51 3.05 -9.64
CA GLY A 97 -2.56 2.61 -10.55
C GLY A 97 -3.08 3.74 -11.44
N PRO A 98 -3.81 3.38 -12.53
CA PRO A 98 -4.24 4.34 -13.55
C PRO A 98 -5.21 5.39 -13.02
N GLU A 99 -6.03 5.04 -12.02
CA GLU A 99 -7.08 5.89 -11.45
C GLU A 99 -6.64 6.64 -10.18
N ARG A 100 -5.34 6.60 -9.85
CA ARG A 100 -4.80 7.15 -8.60
C ARG A 100 -5.20 8.59 -8.32
N GLU A 101 -5.17 9.48 -9.32
CA GLU A 101 -5.48 10.89 -9.09
C GLU A 101 -6.97 11.12 -8.82
N GLU A 102 -7.84 10.42 -9.54
CA GLU A 102 -9.30 10.44 -9.30
C GLU A 102 -9.62 9.90 -7.90
N GLN A 103 -9.05 8.75 -7.54
CA GLN A 103 -9.19 8.13 -6.23
C GLN A 103 -8.68 9.01 -5.07
N LYS A 104 -7.59 9.76 -5.27
CA LYS A 104 -7.12 10.76 -4.30
C LYS A 104 -8.13 11.90 -4.14
N GLU A 105 -8.66 12.43 -5.24
CA GLU A 105 -9.65 13.51 -5.19
C GLU A 105 -10.93 13.06 -4.47
N GLU A 106 -11.44 11.88 -4.80
CA GLU A 106 -12.60 11.30 -4.12
C GLU A 106 -12.34 11.08 -2.63
N SER A 107 -11.14 10.61 -2.26
CA SER A 107 -10.73 10.44 -0.87
C SER A 107 -10.73 11.75 -0.07
N LEU A 108 -10.51 12.87 -0.74
CA LEU A 108 -10.52 14.20 -0.12
C LEU A 108 -11.94 14.79 0.01
N HIS A 109 -12.89 14.31 -0.80
CA HIS A 109 -14.22 14.93 -0.95
C HIS A 109 -15.40 14.02 -0.59
N GLY A 110 -15.17 12.74 -0.30
CA GLY A 110 -16.24 11.78 -0.03
C GLY A 110 -15.74 10.38 0.32
N THR A 111 -16.49 9.37 -0.12
CA THR A 111 -16.12 7.96 0.04
C THR A 111 -15.47 7.50 -1.26
N PRO A 112 -14.15 7.31 -1.32
CA PRO A 112 -13.47 6.89 -2.53
C PRO A 112 -13.90 5.49 -2.93
N HIS A 113 -14.03 5.26 -4.23
CA HIS A 113 -14.08 3.89 -4.71
C HIS A 113 -12.73 3.21 -4.42
N CYS A 114 -12.81 2.02 -3.84
CA CYS A 114 -11.63 1.22 -3.53
C CYS A 114 -11.44 0.16 -4.61
N LEU A 115 -10.19 -0.17 -4.89
CA LEU A 115 -9.84 -1.42 -5.57
C LEU A 115 -10.49 -2.62 -4.86
N ASP A 116 -10.92 -3.61 -5.63
CA ASP A 116 -11.48 -4.83 -5.07
C ASP A 116 -10.40 -5.65 -4.35
N PHE A 117 -10.69 -6.05 -3.12
CA PHE A 117 -9.74 -6.78 -2.29
C PHE A 117 -9.40 -8.16 -2.82
N GLU A 118 -10.39 -8.90 -3.34
CA GLU A 118 -10.16 -10.25 -3.85
C GLU A 118 -9.44 -10.20 -5.20
N GLU A 119 -9.70 -9.21 -6.04
CA GLU A 119 -8.95 -9.01 -7.29
C GLU A 119 -7.47 -8.69 -7.04
N ILE A 120 -7.17 -7.75 -6.13
CA ILE A 120 -5.79 -7.42 -5.79
C ILE A 120 -5.08 -8.62 -5.16
N LYS A 121 -5.77 -9.34 -4.27
CA LYS A 121 -5.23 -10.54 -3.66
C LYS A 121 -4.91 -11.61 -4.72
N ALA A 122 -5.79 -11.83 -5.68
CA ALA A 122 -5.53 -12.75 -6.80
C ALA A 122 -4.27 -12.32 -7.57
N ALA A 123 -4.18 -11.04 -7.96
CA ALA A 123 -3.02 -10.53 -8.69
C ALA A 123 -1.68 -10.63 -7.94
N LEU A 124 -1.70 -10.60 -6.61
CA LEU A 124 -0.49 -10.63 -5.78
C LEU A 124 -0.06 -12.05 -5.35
N PHE A 125 -0.99 -13.01 -5.32
CA PHE A 125 -0.76 -14.32 -4.70
C PHE A 125 -1.09 -15.53 -5.58
N ASP A 126 -1.65 -15.36 -6.77
CA ASP A 126 -1.86 -16.43 -7.77
C ASP A 126 -0.63 -16.62 -8.68
#